data_AF-A0A6S6TL74-F1
#
_entry.id   AF-A0A6S6TL74-F1
#
_cell.length_a   1.000
_cell.length_b   1.000
_cell.length_c   1.000
_cell.angle_alpha   90.00
_cell.angle_beta   90.00
_cell.angle_gamma   90.00
#
_symmetry.space_group_name_H-M   'P 1'
#
loop_
_entity.id
_entity.type
_entity.pdbx_description
1 polymer ?
#
loop_
_entity_poly.entity_id
_entity_poly.type
_entity_poly.pdbx_seq_one_letter_code
_entity_poly.pdbx_strand_id
1 'polypeptide(L)'
;MKLLIRLVRLMTITRVFIRHGLDELLFNIPYLRPVSFIYKMLPWNWGKKETRSRGERIRLALEDLGPIFIKLGQMLSTRRDLLADDLADELKLLQDRVPPFPGEEARALIETAFKKPVTEIFKQFETKPMASASVAQVHAATLWSGEDVVIKVLRPGIEKTIRQDIELMYIMARLLQRYWREGKRLRPVDVVREYEKNIIDELDMQREAANASQLGRNFEDSDDLYIPKIYWEYTKPNMMVMERIRGIPVGNVDELKAHNINFKRLGERGVEIFFTQVFRHNFFHADMHPGNIFVDPSNPEEPRYLAVDFGIVGTLSPDDQRYLAENFHAFFNRDYKRVAELHVESGWVPSA
;
A
#
# COMPACT_ATOMS: atom_id res chain seq x y z
N MET A 1 -5.67 17.38 26.50
CA MET A 1 -5.63 17.56 25.03
C MET A 1 -5.67 16.24 24.25
N LYS A 2 -4.77 15.26 24.50
CA LYS A 2 -4.76 13.95 23.79
C LYS A 2 -6.09 13.18 23.88
N LEU A 3 -6.72 13.14 25.05
CA LEU A 3 -8.00 12.44 25.26
C LEU A 3 -9.16 13.06 24.44
N LEU A 4 -9.22 14.39 24.36
CA LEU A 4 -10.24 15.11 23.61
C LEU A 4 -10.14 14.83 22.11
N ILE A 5 -8.91 14.85 21.56
CA ILE A 5 -8.66 14.52 20.15
C ILE A 5 -9.07 13.07 19.84
N ARG A 6 -8.75 12.13 20.73
CA ARG A 6 -9.18 10.72 20.61
C ARG A 6 -10.71 10.57 20.63
N LEU A 7 -11.40 11.28 21.52
CA LEU A 7 -12.86 11.26 21.59
C LEU A 7 -13.49 11.84 20.31
N VAL A 8 -12.95 12.95 19.79
CA VAL A 8 -13.41 13.54 18.52
C VAL A 8 -13.20 12.57 17.36
N ARG A 9 -12.04 11.91 17.28
CA ARG A 9 -11.77 10.91 16.23
C ARG A 9 -12.68 9.69 16.37
N LEU A 10 -12.88 9.17 17.58
CA LEU A 10 -13.81 8.07 17.85
C LEU A 10 -15.26 8.43 17.49
N MET A 11 -15.70 9.65 17.78
CA MET A 11 -17.01 10.15 17.35
C MET A 11 -17.10 10.24 15.82
N THR A 12 -16.01 10.64 15.15
CA THR A 12 -15.92 10.65 13.69
C THR A 12 -16.09 9.24 13.13
N ILE A 13 -15.36 8.25 13.67
CA ILE A 13 -15.48 6.85 13.23
C ILE A 13 -16.90 6.34 13.45
N THR A 14 -17.44 6.51 14.66
CA THR A 14 -18.80 6.10 14.98
C THR A 14 -19.82 6.73 14.03
N ARG A 15 -19.66 8.02 13.72
CA ARG A 15 -20.52 8.75 12.78
C ARG A 15 -20.42 8.21 11.35
N VAL A 16 -19.21 7.88 10.87
CA VAL A 16 -19.01 7.31 9.52
C VAL A 16 -19.65 5.93 9.43
N PHE A 17 -19.44 5.06 10.42
CA PHE A 17 -20.07 3.73 10.46
C PHE A 17 -21.61 3.83 10.46
N ILE A 18 -22.17 4.72 11.29
CA ILE A 18 -23.61 5.02 11.32
C ILE A 18 -24.10 5.50 9.95
N ARG A 19 -23.40 6.45 9.33
CA ARG A 19 -23.78 7.03 8.03
C ARG A 19 -23.89 5.97 6.93
N HIS A 20 -23.05 4.95 6.97
CA HIS A 20 -23.04 3.85 6.00
C HIS A 20 -23.86 2.64 6.45
N GLY A 21 -24.70 2.76 7.49
CA GLY A 21 -25.56 1.67 7.98
C GLY A 21 -24.80 0.48 8.57
N LEU A 22 -23.57 0.69 9.03
CA LEU A 22 -22.74 -0.30 9.72
C LEU A 22 -22.96 -0.27 11.23
N ASP A 23 -24.08 0.30 11.67
CA ASP A 23 -24.48 0.43 13.05
C ASP A 23 -24.70 -0.93 13.73
N GLU A 24 -25.14 -1.94 12.97
CA GLU A 24 -25.24 -3.33 13.44
C GLU A 24 -23.89 -3.90 13.91
N LEU A 25 -22.78 -3.56 13.24
CA LEU A 25 -21.44 -3.99 13.64
C LEU A 25 -21.00 -3.32 14.95
N LEU A 26 -21.38 -2.06 15.16
CA LEU A 26 -21.08 -1.32 16.38
C LEU A 26 -21.95 -1.78 17.57
N PHE A 27 -23.25 -1.95 17.35
CA PHE A 27 -24.23 -2.19 18.42
C PHE A 27 -24.39 -3.67 18.79
N ASN A 28 -23.79 -4.59 18.03
CA ASN A 28 -23.62 -5.98 18.46
C ASN A 28 -22.63 -6.13 19.64
N ILE A 29 -21.84 -5.10 19.95
CA ILE A 29 -20.97 -5.07 21.14
C ILE A 29 -21.82 -4.87 22.40
N PRO A 30 -21.79 -5.78 23.40
CA PRO A 30 -22.71 -5.77 24.55
C PRO A 30 -22.78 -4.44 25.32
N TYR A 31 -21.66 -3.75 25.48
CA TYR A 31 -21.57 -2.48 26.22
C TYR A 31 -22.14 -1.27 25.44
N LEU A 32 -22.27 -1.36 24.11
CA LEU A 32 -22.84 -0.30 23.27
C LEU A 32 -24.34 -0.52 23.00
N ARG A 33 -24.91 -1.65 23.44
CA ARG A 33 -26.34 -1.97 23.29
C ARG A 33 -27.29 -0.93 23.92
N PRO A 34 -27.02 -0.37 25.12
CA PRO A 34 -27.89 0.67 25.71
C PRO A 34 -27.91 1.95 24.86
N VAL A 35 -26.76 2.30 24.29
CA VAL A 35 -26.62 3.45 23.38
C VAL A 35 -27.36 3.18 22.06
N SER A 36 -27.40 1.91 21.60
CA SER A 36 -28.17 1.52 20.41
C SER A 36 -29.67 1.79 20.56
N PHE A 37 -30.21 1.62 21.77
CA PHE A 37 -31.64 1.86 22.03
C PHE A 37 -31.97 3.34 21.89
N ILE A 38 -31.15 4.22 22.47
CA ILE A 38 -31.28 5.67 22.34
C ILE A 38 -31.09 6.10 20.88
N TYR A 39 -30.09 5.54 20.20
CA TYR A 39 -29.82 5.83 18.80
C TYR A 39 -30.99 5.41 17.88
N LYS A 40 -31.55 4.20 18.04
CA LYS A 40 -32.71 3.73 17.25
C LYS A 40 -33.99 4.54 17.47
N MET A 41 -34.10 5.25 18.60
CA MET A 41 -35.22 6.13 18.92
C MET A 41 -35.08 7.54 18.31
N LEU A 42 -33.93 7.90 17.73
CA LEU A 42 -33.75 9.20 17.09
C LEU A 42 -34.43 9.24 15.71
N PRO A 43 -35.27 10.26 15.42
CA PRO A 43 -36.10 10.31 14.22
C PRO A 43 -35.29 10.43 12.91
N TRP A 44 -34.01 10.82 12.98
CA TRP A 44 -33.11 10.83 11.82
C TRP A 44 -32.69 9.44 11.32
N ASN A 45 -32.87 8.38 12.12
CA ASN A 45 -32.56 7.00 11.72
C ASN A 45 -33.77 6.28 11.12
N TRP A 46 -34.93 6.94 11.04
CA TRP A 46 -36.15 6.38 10.47
C TRP A 46 -36.26 6.61 8.95
N GLY A 47 -35.19 7.12 8.31
CA GLY A 47 -35.10 7.38 6.87
C GLY A 47 -34.01 6.58 6.15
N LYS A 48 -34.37 6.08 4.95
CA LYS A 48 -33.61 5.25 3.96
C LYS A 48 -32.73 4.13 4.54
N LYS A 49 -33.24 2.89 4.46
CA LYS A 49 -32.41 1.68 4.48
C LYS A 49 -31.35 1.81 3.39
N GLU A 50 -30.09 1.72 3.80
CA GLU A 50 -28.97 1.70 2.87
C GLU A 50 -29.11 0.44 1.98
N THR A 51 -29.31 0.65 0.67
CA THR A 51 -29.58 -0.44 -0.30
C THR A 51 -28.32 -1.10 -0.82
N ARG A 52 -27.15 -0.52 -0.51
CA ARG A 52 -25.83 -0.99 -0.93
C ARG A 52 -25.45 -2.31 -0.25
N SER A 53 -24.60 -3.08 -0.92
CA SER A 53 -24.09 -4.34 -0.37
C SER A 53 -23.28 -4.08 0.92
N ARG A 54 -23.10 -5.10 1.77
CA ARG A 54 -22.25 -4.96 2.96
C ARG A 54 -20.82 -4.56 2.59
N GLY A 55 -20.24 -5.16 1.55
CA GLY A 55 -18.89 -4.86 1.10
C GLY A 55 -18.75 -3.41 0.62
N GLU A 56 -19.69 -2.94 -0.18
CA GLU A 56 -19.70 -1.55 -0.68
C GLU A 56 -19.80 -0.54 0.47
N ARG A 57 -20.64 -0.82 1.49
CA ARG A 57 -20.77 0.04 2.68
C ARG A 57 -19.48 0.11 3.50
N ILE A 58 -18.78 -1.01 3.65
CA ILE A 58 -17.49 -1.05 4.34
C ILE A 58 -16.43 -0.28 3.53
N ARG A 59 -16.37 -0.48 2.21
CA ARG A 59 -15.46 0.25 1.32
C ARG A 59 -15.64 1.77 1.46
N LEU A 60 -16.87 2.26 1.31
CA LEU A 60 -17.19 3.69 1.43
C LEU A 60 -16.89 4.24 2.83
N ALA A 61 -17.09 3.44 3.87
CA ALA A 61 -16.72 3.83 5.23
C ALA A 61 -15.19 3.98 5.38
N LEU A 62 -14.39 3.06 4.82
CA LEU A 62 -12.92 3.18 4.84
C LEU A 62 -12.43 4.39 4.04
N GLU A 63 -13.08 4.70 2.91
CA GLU A 63 -12.81 5.92 2.12
C GLU A 63 -13.09 7.20 2.94
N ASP A 64 -14.24 7.28 3.61
CA ASP A 64 -14.64 8.42 4.45
C ASP A 64 -13.72 8.58 5.69
N LEU A 65 -13.18 7.48 6.22
CA LEU A 65 -12.23 7.50 7.34
C LEU A 65 -10.84 8.02 6.95
N GLY A 66 -10.51 7.92 5.67
CA GLY A 66 -9.33 8.50 5.06
C GLY A 66 -8.22 7.50 4.76
N PRO A 67 -7.04 8.00 4.35
CA PRO A 67 -6.03 7.20 3.65
C PRO A 67 -5.48 6.01 4.45
N ILE A 68 -5.39 6.15 5.77
CA ILE A 68 -4.88 5.08 6.65
C ILE A 68 -5.88 3.92 6.73
N PHE A 69 -7.17 4.16 6.56
CA PHE A 69 -8.19 3.10 6.52
C PHE A 69 -8.32 2.50 5.12
N ILE A 70 -8.10 3.30 4.07
CA ILE A 70 -7.99 2.82 2.68
C ILE A 70 -6.84 1.80 2.57
N LYS A 71 -5.63 2.14 3.05
CA LYS A 71 -4.48 1.22 3.04
C LYS A 71 -4.72 -0.05 3.85
N LEU A 72 -5.37 0.06 5.01
CA LEU A 72 -5.79 -1.12 5.78
C LEU A 72 -6.72 -2.01 4.94
N GLY A 73 -7.72 -1.42 4.28
CA GLY A 73 -8.63 -2.15 3.39
C GLY A 73 -7.93 -2.84 2.22
N GLN A 74 -6.98 -2.16 1.59
CA GLN A 74 -6.15 -2.72 0.51
C GLN A 74 -5.32 -3.92 1.02
N MET A 75 -4.64 -3.78 2.17
CA MET A 75 -3.89 -4.89 2.77
C MET A 75 -4.82 -6.09 3.05
N LEU A 76 -5.99 -5.84 3.62
CA LEU A 76 -6.97 -6.89 3.90
C LEU A 76 -7.57 -7.51 2.63
N SER A 77 -7.71 -6.77 1.53
CA SER A 77 -8.23 -7.28 0.25
C SER A 77 -7.39 -8.42 -0.34
N THR A 78 -6.10 -8.44 -0.02
CA THR A 78 -5.17 -9.51 -0.43
C THR A 78 -5.31 -10.77 0.43
N ARG A 79 -5.97 -10.67 1.59
CA ARG A 79 -6.14 -11.73 2.59
C ARG A 79 -7.52 -12.38 2.50
N ARG A 80 -7.79 -13.05 1.37
CA ARG A 80 -9.05 -13.82 1.15
C ARG A 80 -9.22 -14.98 2.13
N ASP A 81 -8.15 -15.40 2.79
CA ASP A 81 -8.20 -16.35 3.90
C ASP A 81 -8.89 -15.77 5.15
N LEU A 82 -8.92 -14.44 5.30
CA LEU A 82 -9.50 -13.73 6.44
C LEU A 82 -10.87 -13.11 6.13
N LEU A 83 -11.15 -12.79 4.86
CA LEU A 83 -12.35 -12.09 4.43
C LEU A 83 -13.19 -12.93 3.47
N ALA A 84 -14.51 -12.77 3.54
CA ALA A 84 -15.39 -13.32 2.52
C ALA A 84 -15.12 -12.66 1.15
N ASP A 85 -15.28 -13.43 0.08
CA ASP A 85 -14.94 -12.99 -1.29
C ASP A 85 -15.66 -11.69 -1.69
N ASP A 86 -16.94 -11.54 -1.30
CA ASP A 86 -17.73 -10.33 -1.54
C ASP A 86 -17.07 -9.06 -0.97
N LEU A 87 -16.44 -9.19 0.19
CA LEU A 87 -15.76 -8.08 0.84
C LEU A 87 -14.38 -7.85 0.24
N ALA A 88 -13.63 -8.91 -0.06
CA ALA A 88 -12.31 -8.80 -0.67
C ALA A 88 -12.38 -8.12 -2.05
N ASP A 89 -13.37 -8.47 -2.86
CA ASP A 89 -13.60 -7.88 -4.18
C ASP A 89 -13.94 -6.39 -4.10
N GLU A 90 -14.78 -5.99 -3.14
CA GLU A 90 -15.09 -4.58 -2.89
C GLU A 90 -13.86 -3.82 -2.39
N LEU A 91 -13.11 -4.35 -1.42
CA LEU A 91 -11.92 -3.68 -0.89
C LEU A 91 -10.81 -3.53 -1.94
N LYS A 92 -10.75 -4.40 -2.96
CA LYS A 92 -9.83 -4.25 -4.10
C LYS A 92 -10.10 -2.98 -4.92
N LEU A 93 -11.31 -2.46 -4.88
CA LEU A 93 -11.68 -1.22 -5.58
C LEU A 93 -11.17 0.04 -4.87
N LEU A 94 -10.66 -0.08 -3.64
CA LEU A 94 -10.07 1.04 -2.90
C LEU A 94 -8.85 1.58 -3.67
N GLN A 95 -8.95 2.85 -4.08
CA GLN A 95 -7.87 3.57 -4.74
C GLN A 95 -7.16 4.46 -3.72
N ASP A 96 -5.83 4.47 -3.74
CA ASP A 96 -5.03 5.39 -2.92
C ASP A 96 -4.90 6.77 -3.59
N ARG A 97 -6.04 7.36 -3.98
CA ARG A 97 -6.10 8.70 -4.57
C ARG A 97 -6.61 9.67 -3.54
N VAL A 98 -5.67 10.37 -2.91
CA VAL A 98 -5.96 11.37 -1.91
C VAL A 98 -5.79 12.75 -2.52
N PRO A 99 -6.62 13.74 -2.16
CA PRO A 99 -6.37 15.12 -2.57
C PRO A 99 -4.96 15.56 -2.16
N PRO A 100 -4.24 16.26 -3.05
CA PRO A 100 -2.94 16.82 -2.72
C PRO A 100 -3.07 17.85 -1.60
N PHE A 101 -2.05 17.94 -0.75
CA PHE A 101 -1.90 19.08 0.13
C PHE A 101 -1.30 20.27 -0.64
N PRO A 102 -1.42 21.52 -0.13
CA PRO A 102 -0.91 22.69 -0.82
C PRO A 102 0.57 22.55 -1.17
N GLY A 103 0.93 22.79 -2.44
CA GLY A 103 2.31 22.65 -2.91
C GLY A 103 3.30 23.59 -2.21
N GLU A 104 2.83 24.73 -1.72
CA GLU A 104 3.64 25.66 -0.91
C GLU A 104 4.05 25.04 0.44
N GLU A 105 3.23 24.15 1.02
CA GLU A 105 3.65 23.40 2.21
C GLU A 105 4.75 22.39 1.86
N ALA A 106 4.68 21.75 0.68
CA ALA A 106 5.73 20.84 0.22
C ALA A 106 7.04 21.61 0.00
N ARG A 107 6.96 22.78 -0.63
CA ARG A 107 8.06 23.72 -0.79
C ARG A 107 8.68 24.06 0.57
N ALA A 108 7.87 24.50 1.54
CA ALA A 108 8.36 24.86 2.87
C ALA A 108 9.03 23.68 3.60
N LEU A 109 8.51 22.46 3.45
CA LEU A 109 9.13 21.25 4.00
C LEU A 109 10.51 20.98 3.39
N ILE A 110 10.64 21.12 2.06
CA ILE A 110 11.92 20.98 1.35
C ILE A 110 12.89 22.05 1.86
N GLU A 111 12.49 23.32 1.91
CA GLU A 111 13.34 24.42 2.36
C GLU A 111 13.80 24.24 3.81
N THR A 112 12.91 23.76 4.68
CA THR A 112 13.24 23.45 6.08
C THR A 112 14.26 22.32 6.18
N ALA A 113 14.09 21.26 5.39
CA ALA A 113 14.96 20.09 5.46
C ALA A 113 16.37 20.36 4.89
N PHE A 114 16.50 21.27 3.93
CA PHE A 114 17.79 21.70 3.38
C PHE A 114 18.36 22.99 3.99
N LYS A 115 17.54 23.71 4.78
CA LYS A 115 17.86 25.05 5.32
C LYS A 115 18.24 26.05 4.23
N LYS A 116 17.64 25.92 3.05
CA LYS A 116 17.90 26.75 1.86
C LYS A 116 16.62 26.92 1.05
N PRO A 117 16.44 28.02 0.32
CA PRO A 117 15.30 28.18 -0.57
C PRO A 117 15.34 27.14 -1.70
N VAL A 118 14.17 26.69 -2.18
CA VAL A 118 14.08 25.67 -3.25
C VAL A 118 14.84 26.08 -4.50
N THR A 119 14.86 27.38 -4.81
CA THR A 119 15.56 27.96 -5.95
C THR A 119 17.08 27.83 -5.88
N GLU A 120 17.67 27.59 -4.71
CA GLU A 120 19.10 27.29 -4.59
C GLU A 120 19.39 25.79 -4.74
N ILE A 121 18.41 24.93 -4.46
CA ILE A 121 18.55 23.48 -4.45
C ILE A 121 18.29 22.90 -5.84
N PHE A 122 17.24 23.40 -6.50
CA PHE A 122 16.78 22.96 -7.80
C PHE A 122 16.75 24.13 -8.78
N LYS A 123 17.11 23.86 -10.04
CA LYS A 123 17.02 24.83 -11.14
C LYS A 123 15.56 25.19 -11.44
N GLN A 124 14.68 24.20 -11.39
CA GLN A 124 13.24 24.35 -11.54
C GLN A 124 12.54 23.43 -10.54
N PHE A 125 11.43 23.89 -9.96
CA PHE A 125 10.59 23.11 -9.07
C PHE A 125 9.12 23.42 -9.36
N GLU A 126 8.33 22.37 -9.58
CA GLU A 126 6.90 22.49 -9.83
C GLU A 126 6.12 22.44 -8.52
N THR A 127 5.57 23.58 -8.11
CA THR A 127 4.68 23.67 -6.94
C THR A 127 3.42 22.81 -7.14
N LYS A 128 2.94 22.68 -8.38
CA LYS A 128 1.81 21.78 -8.65
C LYS A 128 2.30 20.32 -8.58
N PRO A 129 1.69 19.45 -7.75
CA PRO A 129 2.11 18.07 -7.67
C PRO A 129 1.83 17.31 -8.96
N MET A 130 2.73 16.39 -9.28
CA MET A 130 2.58 15.41 -10.34
C MET A 130 1.63 14.27 -9.92
N ALA A 131 1.74 13.83 -8.66
CA ALA A 131 0.90 12.78 -8.08
C ALA A 131 0.73 13.00 -6.58
N SER A 132 -0.33 12.43 -6.00
CA SER A 132 -0.55 12.38 -4.55
C SER A 132 -1.01 10.99 -4.15
N ALA A 133 -0.37 10.45 -3.12
CA ALA A 133 -0.69 9.19 -2.49
C ALA A 133 -1.11 9.43 -1.03
N SER A 134 -1.41 8.35 -0.32
CA SER A 134 -1.77 8.32 1.11
C SER A 134 -0.82 9.11 2.01
N VAL A 135 0.46 8.76 2.01
CA VAL A 135 1.46 9.29 2.96
C VAL A 135 2.34 10.38 2.37
N ALA A 136 2.39 10.51 1.04
CA ALA A 136 3.30 11.41 0.34
C ALA A 136 2.68 12.05 -0.91
N GLN A 137 3.33 13.10 -1.38
CA GLN A 137 3.02 13.80 -2.63
C GLN A 137 4.28 13.94 -3.46
N VAL A 138 4.14 13.84 -4.78
CA VAL A 138 5.26 13.83 -5.71
C VAL A 138 5.28 15.13 -6.51
N HIS A 139 6.43 15.80 -6.53
CA HIS A 139 6.68 17.04 -7.27
C HIS A 139 7.73 16.82 -8.34
N ALA A 140 7.59 17.46 -9.48
CA ALA A 140 8.63 17.46 -10.51
C ALA A 140 9.65 18.58 -10.23
N ALA A 141 10.92 18.31 -10.53
CA ALA A 141 11.98 19.31 -10.45
C ALA A 141 13.09 19.00 -11.46
N THR A 142 14.00 19.96 -11.65
CA THR A 142 15.21 19.79 -12.46
C THR A 142 16.40 20.21 -11.61
N LEU A 143 17.43 19.35 -11.56
CA LEU A 143 18.67 19.64 -10.86
C LEU A 143 19.49 20.71 -11.60
N TRP A 144 20.43 21.35 -10.89
CA TRP A 144 21.35 22.31 -11.51
C TRP A 144 22.29 21.66 -12.53
N SER A 145 22.58 20.37 -12.37
CA SER A 145 23.31 19.54 -13.33
C SER A 145 22.51 19.23 -14.61
N GLY A 146 21.19 19.44 -14.60
CA GLY A 146 20.32 19.36 -15.77
C GLY A 146 19.38 18.15 -15.80
N GLU A 147 19.53 17.18 -14.91
CA GLU A 147 18.69 15.99 -14.84
C GLU A 147 17.29 16.31 -14.30
N ASP A 148 16.28 15.68 -14.91
CA ASP A 148 14.90 15.70 -14.46
C ASP A 148 14.70 14.73 -13.30
N VAL A 149 14.11 15.21 -12.21
CA VAL A 149 13.89 14.43 -10.99
C VAL A 149 12.45 14.57 -10.50
N VAL A 150 12.05 13.63 -9.67
CA VAL A 150 10.84 13.71 -8.86
C VAL A 150 11.20 13.72 -7.38
N ILE A 151 10.44 14.49 -6.61
CA ILE A 151 10.61 14.68 -5.18
C ILE A 151 9.36 14.13 -4.50
N LYS A 152 9.48 13.00 -3.82
CA LYS A 152 8.43 12.42 -2.98
C LYS A 152 8.54 13.05 -1.59
N VAL A 153 7.56 13.84 -1.19
CA VAL A 153 7.52 14.58 0.09
C VAL A 153 6.41 14.02 0.97
N LEU A 154 6.73 13.64 2.21
CA LEU A 154 5.73 13.17 3.16
C LEU A 154 4.70 14.26 3.49
N ARG A 155 3.46 13.84 3.68
CA ARG A 155 2.36 14.73 4.06
C ARG A 155 2.62 15.34 5.44
N PRO A 156 2.45 16.67 5.61
CA PRO A 156 2.63 17.33 6.89
C PRO A 156 1.81 16.69 8.01
N GLY A 157 2.45 16.36 9.13
CA GLY A 157 1.79 15.82 10.32
C GLY A 157 1.21 14.40 10.19
N ILE A 158 1.49 13.69 9.10
CA ILE A 158 0.91 12.36 8.82
C ILE A 158 1.24 11.32 9.91
N GLU A 159 2.45 11.35 10.48
CA GLU A 159 2.86 10.44 11.54
C GLU A 159 1.92 10.50 12.74
N LYS A 160 1.54 11.72 13.15
CA LYS A 160 0.63 11.92 14.29
C LYS A 160 -0.75 11.35 13.98
N THR A 161 -1.24 11.53 12.77
CA THR A 161 -2.52 10.99 12.30
C THR A 161 -2.49 9.47 12.29
N ILE A 162 -1.43 8.87 11.73
CA ILE A 162 -1.23 7.42 11.70
C ILE A 162 -1.24 6.85 13.12
N ARG A 163 -0.45 7.41 14.04
CA ARG A 163 -0.40 6.92 15.43
C ARG A 163 -1.77 6.95 16.11
N GLN A 164 -2.56 7.99 15.87
CA GLN A 164 -3.92 8.11 16.44
C GLN A 164 -4.88 7.08 15.85
N ASP A 165 -4.83 6.88 14.54
CA ASP A 165 -5.71 5.93 13.86
C ASP A 165 -5.32 4.48 14.23
N ILE A 166 -4.02 4.16 14.34
CA ILE A 166 -3.53 2.86 14.80
C ILE A 166 -3.95 2.57 16.25
N GLU A 167 -3.83 3.53 17.17
CA GLU A 167 -4.33 3.38 18.54
C GLU A 167 -5.81 3.00 18.57
N LEU A 168 -6.60 3.62 17.71
CA LEU A 168 -8.04 3.34 17.59
C LEU A 168 -8.30 1.97 16.94
N MET A 169 -7.52 1.58 15.93
CA MET A 169 -7.56 0.24 15.35
C MET A 169 -7.26 -0.83 16.40
N TYR A 170 -6.30 -0.62 17.30
CA TYR A 170 -6.05 -1.54 18.41
C TYR A 170 -7.22 -1.65 19.38
N ILE A 171 -7.89 -0.53 19.70
CA ILE A 171 -9.09 -0.56 20.53
C ILE A 171 -10.17 -1.40 19.85
N MET A 172 -10.44 -1.18 18.57
CA MET A 172 -11.41 -1.95 17.79
C MET A 172 -11.03 -3.43 17.69
N ALA A 173 -9.78 -3.74 17.40
CA ALA A 173 -9.27 -5.11 17.31
C ALA A 173 -9.42 -5.88 18.63
N ARG A 174 -9.13 -5.24 19.78
CA ARG A 174 -9.32 -5.84 21.10
C ARG A 174 -10.80 -6.06 21.42
N LEU A 175 -11.69 -5.15 21.02
CA LEU A 175 -13.13 -5.33 21.17
C LEU A 175 -13.63 -6.49 20.32
N LEU A 176 -13.21 -6.58 19.04
CA LEU A 176 -13.55 -7.68 18.15
C LEU A 176 -13.09 -9.03 18.74
N GLN A 177 -11.85 -9.12 19.19
CA GLN A 177 -11.29 -10.34 19.79
C GLN A 177 -12.02 -10.76 21.09
N ARG A 178 -12.52 -9.79 21.86
CA ARG A 178 -13.22 -10.04 23.13
C ARG A 178 -14.67 -10.46 22.94
N TYR A 179 -15.39 -9.82 22.01
CA TYR A 179 -16.84 -9.95 21.91
C TYR A 179 -17.32 -10.80 20.72
N TRP A 180 -16.47 -11.03 19.71
CA TRP A 180 -16.83 -11.87 18.58
C TRP A 180 -16.14 -13.23 18.67
N ARG A 181 -16.91 -14.31 18.88
CA ARG A 181 -16.39 -15.69 19.04
C ARG A 181 -15.57 -16.15 17.83
N GLU A 182 -15.97 -15.77 16.62
CA GLU A 182 -15.21 -16.05 15.38
C GLU A 182 -14.02 -15.11 15.21
N GLY A 183 -14.08 -13.89 15.75
CA GLY A 183 -13.02 -12.89 15.69
C GLY A 183 -11.70 -13.30 16.37
N LYS A 184 -11.72 -14.29 17.28
CA LYS A 184 -10.47 -14.85 17.85
C LYS A 184 -9.61 -15.57 16.81
N ARG A 185 -10.23 -16.21 15.81
CA ARG A 185 -9.51 -16.93 14.74
C ARG A 185 -8.79 -15.97 13.81
N LEU A 186 -9.36 -14.77 13.61
CA LEU A 186 -8.80 -13.73 12.74
C LEU A 186 -7.58 -13.02 13.33
N ARG A 187 -7.26 -13.24 14.61
CA ARG A 187 -6.14 -12.59 15.32
C ARG A 187 -6.04 -11.08 15.02
N PRO A 188 -7.13 -10.29 15.18
CA PRO A 188 -7.22 -8.92 14.67
C PRO A 188 -6.17 -7.98 15.26
N VAL A 189 -5.71 -8.23 16.49
CA VAL A 189 -4.63 -7.46 17.12
C VAL A 189 -3.29 -7.69 16.40
N ASP A 190 -3.04 -8.91 15.94
CA ASP A 190 -1.82 -9.23 15.20
C ASP A 190 -1.87 -8.64 13.79
N VAL A 191 -3.05 -8.61 13.16
CA VAL A 191 -3.28 -7.90 11.89
C VAL A 191 -2.97 -6.40 12.02
N VAL A 192 -3.47 -5.75 13.08
CA VAL A 192 -3.16 -4.33 13.33
C VAL A 192 -1.67 -4.12 13.62
N ARG A 193 -1.02 -5.06 14.32
CA ARG A 193 0.43 -4.98 14.59
C ARG A 193 1.25 -5.04 13.31
N GLU A 194 0.93 -5.97 12.40
CA GLU A 194 1.62 -6.07 11.12
C GLU A 194 1.36 -4.82 10.26
N TYR A 195 0.12 -4.32 10.27
CA TYR A 195 -0.23 -3.08 9.59
C TYR A 195 0.54 -1.87 10.15
N GLU A 196 0.62 -1.73 11.47
CA GLU A 196 1.37 -0.66 12.14
C GLU A 196 2.84 -0.67 11.71
N LYS A 197 3.47 -1.85 11.68
CA LYS A 197 4.86 -1.98 11.23
C LYS A 197 5.02 -1.49 9.79
N ASN A 198 4.17 -1.95 8.88
CA ASN A 198 4.25 -1.60 7.46
C ASN A 198 4.02 -0.09 7.23
N ILE A 199 2.99 0.50 7.86
CA ILE A 199 2.68 1.91 7.65
C ILE A 199 3.71 2.85 8.29
N ILE A 200 4.38 2.42 9.37
CA ILE A 200 5.47 3.19 9.99
C ILE A 200 6.73 3.11 9.13
N ASP A 201 7.05 1.94 8.55
CA ASP A 201 8.18 1.79 7.64
C ASP A 201 8.04 2.70 6.40
N GLU A 202 6.81 2.94 5.93
CA GLU A 202 6.52 3.89 4.85
C GLU A 202 6.76 5.38 5.20
N LEU A 203 6.95 5.72 6.47
CA LEU A 203 7.25 7.09 6.90
C LEU A 203 8.74 7.43 6.85
N ASP A 204 9.60 6.48 6.49
CA ASP A 204 11.01 6.71 6.28
C ASP A 204 11.35 6.64 4.79
N MET A 205 11.46 7.81 4.17
CA MET A 205 11.81 7.93 2.76
C MET A 205 13.26 7.47 2.48
N GLN A 206 14.15 7.41 3.48
CA GLN A 206 15.49 6.84 3.30
C GLN A 206 15.44 5.32 3.20
N ARG A 207 14.50 4.67 3.89
CA ARG A 207 14.29 3.22 3.77
C ARG A 207 13.80 2.86 2.38
N GLU A 208 12.82 3.60 1.86
CA GLU A 208 12.35 3.43 0.47
C GLU A 208 13.48 3.67 -0.54
N ALA A 209 14.27 4.73 -0.36
CA ALA A 209 15.46 5.03 -1.18
C ALA A 209 16.52 3.90 -1.14
N ALA A 210 16.72 3.28 0.02
CA ALA A 210 17.65 2.16 0.20
C ALA A 210 17.16 0.92 -0.55
N ASN A 211 15.86 0.62 -0.44
CA ASN A 211 15.22 -0.48 -1.16
C ASN A 211 15.36 -0.30 -2.68
N ALA A 212 15.07 0.90 -3.19
CA ALA A 212 15.23 1.24 -4.60
C ALA A 212 16.69 1.06 -5.04
N SER A 213 17.64 1.57 -4.27
CA SER A 213 19.08 1.44 -4.60
C SER A 213 19.54 -0.02 -4.60
N GLN A 214 19.03 -0.86 -3.69
CA GLN A 214 19.34 -2.29 -3.67
C GLN A 214 18.73 -3.03 -4.86
N LEU A 215 17.46 -2.77 -5.20
CA LEU A 215 16.84 -3.33 -6.40
C LEU A 215 17.58 -2.89 -7.66
N GLY A 216 18.00 -1.62 -7.74
CA GLY A 216 18.77 -1.11 -8.86
C GLY A 216 20.08 -1.88 -9.06
N ARG A 217 20.84 -2.12 -7.99
CA ARG A 217 22.06 -2.96 -8.04
C ARG A 217 21.79 -4.39 -8.50
N ASN A 218 20.67 -4.97 -8.05
CA ASN A 218 20.30 -6.34 -8.43
C ASN A 218 20.00 -6.47 -9.94
N PHE A 219 19.61 -5.38 -10.61
CA PHE A 219 19.27 -5.35 -12.04
C PHE A 219 20.27 -4.54 -12.89
N GLU A 220 21.45 -4.21 -12.36
CA GLU A 220 22.43 -3.37 -13.06
C GLU A 220 22.88 -3.98 -14.41
N ASP A 221 22.97 -5.31 -14.48
CA ASP A 221 23.35 -6.07 -15.67
C ASP A 221 22.13 -6.65 -16.45
N SER A 222 20.92 -6.14 -16.21
CA SER A 222 19.69 -6.63 -16.86
C SER A 222 18.82 -5.50 -17.41
N ASP A 223 18.30 -5.71 -18.61
CA ASP A 223 17.34 -4.82 -19.26
C ASP A 223 15.88 -5.17 -18.93
N ASP A 224 15.63 -6.11 -18.01
CA ASP A 224 14.27 -6.58 -17.72
C ASP A 224 13.49 -5.55 -16.89
N LEU A 225 14.12 -5.02 -15.84
CA LEU A 225 13.55 -4.05 -14.91
C LEU A 225 14.48 -2.86 -14.75
N TYR A 226 13.94 -1.65 -14.93
CA TYR A 226 14.62 -0.40 -14.63
C TYR A 226 14.18 0.13 -13.27
N ILE A 227 15.16 0.57 -12.49
CA ILE A 227 14.95 1.24 -11.22
C ILE A 227 15.56 2.64 -11.33
N PRO A 228 14.79 3.73 -11.11
CA PRO A 228 15.30 5.08 -11.23
C PRO A 228 16.44 5.34 -10.25
N LYS A 229 17.43 6.11 -10.70
CA LYS A 229 18.54 6.53 -9.84
C LYS A 229 18.04 7.33 -8.65
N ILE A 230 18.46 6.95 -7.46
CA ILE A 230 18.23 7.73 -6.22
C ILE A 230 19.32 8.78 -6.07
N TYR A 231 18.92 10.02 -5.81
CA TYR A 231 19.84 11.10 -5.48
C TYR A 231 19.95 11.26 -3.97
N TRP A 232 20.88 10.52 -3.38
CA TRP A 232 21.08 10.44 -1.93
C TRP A 232 21.42 11.77 -1.26
N GLU A 233 22.14 12.65 -1.94
CA GLU A 233 22.48 13.98 -1.43
C GLU A 233 21.22 14.84 -1.17
N TYR A 234 20.18 14.62 -1.97
CA TYR A 234 18.89 15.29 -1.85
C TYR A 234 17.84 14.50 -1.06
N THR A 235 18.19 13.31 -0.55
CA THR A 235 17.26 12.47 0.22
C THR A 235 17.40 12.74 1.73
N LYS A 236 16.27 12.73 2.44
CA LYS A 236 16.13 12.98 3.89
C LYS A 236 15.04 12.05 4.46
N PRO A 237 14.90 11.88 5.79
CA PRO A 237 13.87 11.00 6.36
C PRO A 237 12.44 11.28 5.86
N ASN A 238 12.11 12.54 5.60
CA ASN A 238 10.77 12.99 5.19
C ASN A 238 10.61 13.27 3.69
N MET A 239 11.65 13.08 2.88
CA MET A 239 11.55 13.22 1.42
C MET A 239 12.64 12.43 0.69
N MET A 240 12.28 11.90 -0.48
CA MET A 240 13.20 11.21 -1.38
C MET A 240 13.24 11.93 -2.73
N VAL A 241 14.43 12.02 -3.32
CA VAL A 241 14.62 12.51 -4.67
C VAL A 241 15.14 11.39 -5.55
N MET A 242 14.45 11.13 -6.64
CA MET A 242 14.82 10.10 -7.61
C MET A 242 14.68 10.62 -9.04
N GLU A 243 15.35 9.96 -9.96
CA GLU A 243 15.23 10.22 -11.39
C GLU A 243 13.77 10.17 -11.85
N ARG A 244 13.41 11.10 -12.72
CA ARG A 244 12.10 11.11 -13.33
C ARG A 244 12.04 10.13 -14.51
N ILE A 245 11.29 9.04 -14.34
CA ILE A 245 11.01 8.12 -15.44
C ILE A 245 9.85 8.61 -16.31
N ARG A 246 9.82 8.13 -17.56
CA ARG A 246 8.72 8.32 -18.51
C ARG A 246 8.36 6.95 -19.08
N GLY A 247 7.10 6.55 -18.96
CA GLY A 247 6.62 5.28 -19.46
C GLY A 247 5.10 5.21 -19.43
N ILE A 248 4.55 4.16 -20.03
CA ILE A 248 3.11 3.91 -20.09
C ILE A 248 2.73 3.05 -18.88
N PRO A 249 1.75 3.44 -18.04
CA PRO A 249 1.29 2.60 -16.95
C PRO A 249 0.90 1.20 -17.46
N VAL A 250 1.34 0.14 -16.78
CA VAL A 250 1.09 -1.24 -17.25
C VAL A 250 -0.41 -1.57 -17.34
N GLY A 251 -1.24 -0.90 -16.54
CA GLY A 251 -2.69 -1.01 -16.59
C GLY A 251 -3.35 -0.35 -17.81
N ASN A 252 -2.64 0.52 -18.54
CA ASN A 252 -3.18 1.19 -19.74
C ASN A 252 -2.97 0.34 -20.99
N VAL A 253 -3.71 -0.76 -21.08
CA VAL A 253 -3.59 -1.74 -22.17
C VAL A 253 -3.84 -1.12 -23.55
N ASP A 254 -4.74 -0.16 -23.67
CA ASP A 254 -5.07 0.48 -24.95
C ASP A 254 -3.91 1.32 -25.49
N GLU A 255 -3.23 2.06 -24.60
CA GLU A 255 -2.04 2.84 -24.98
C GLU A 255 -0.85 1.93 -25.32
N LEU A 256 -0.66 0.83 -24.58
CA LEU A 256 0.34 -0.19 -24.91
C LEU A 256 0.09 -0.84 -26.28
N LYS A 257 -1.18 -1.14 -26.61
CA LYS A 257 -1.54 -1.65 -27.95
C LYS A 257 -1.30 -0.60 -29.03
N ALA A 258 -1.59 0.67 -28.78
CA ALA A 258 -1.33 1.75 -29.72
C ALA A 258 0.16 1.90 -30.05
N HIS A 259 1.04 1.55 -29.10
CA HIS A 259 2.50 1.52 -29.28
C HIS A 259 3.01 0.17 -29.83
N ASN A 260 2.13 -0.77 -30.20
CA ASN A 260 2.46 -2.10 -30.70
C ASN A 260 3.39 -2.90 -29.75
N ILE A 261 3.21 -2.75 -28.43
CA ILE A 261 4.01 -3.48 -27.46
C ILE A 261 3.79 -5.00 -27.59
N ASN A 262 4.88 -5.76 -27.61
CA ASN A 262 4.85 -7.21 -27.65
C ASN A 262 4.44 -7.78 -26.27
N PHE A 263 3.14 -8.02 -26.10
CA PHE A 263 2.56 -8.53 -24.86
C PHE A 263 3.08 -9.92 -24.45
N LYS A 264 3.48 -10.75 -25.42
CA LYS A 264 4.06 -12.07 -25.13
C LYS A 264 5.41 -11.90 -24.45
N ARG A 265 6.29 -11.06 -25.02
CA ARG A 265 7.60 -10.77 -24.44
C ARG A 265 7.49 -10.05 -23.10
N LEU A 266 6.55 -9.11 -22.98
CA LEU A 266 6.25 -8.42 -21.73
C LEU A 266 5.83 -9.40 -20.62
N GLY A 267 4.94 -10.35 -20.93
CA GLY A 267 4.51 -11.39 -19.98
C GLY A 267 5.64 -12.32 -19.56
N GLU A 268 6.46 -12.78 -20.51
CA GLU A 268 7.65 -13.60 -20.24
C GLU A 268 8.63 -12.86 -19.30
N ARG A 269 8.98 -11.60 -19.62
CA ARG A 269 9.83 -10.76 -18.77
C ARG A 269 9.24 -10.55 -17.38
N GLY A 270 7.93 -10.33 -17.26
CA GLY A 270 7.28 -10.14 -15.96
C GLY A 270 7.45 -11.35 -15.03
N VAL A 271 7.32 -12.55 -15.60
CA VAL A 271 7.55 -13.82 -14.88
C VAL A 271 9.04 -13.98 -14.53
N GLU A 272 9.94 -13.71 -15.48
CA GLU A 272 11.40 -13.77 -15.27
C GLU A 272 11.85 -12.82 -14.15
N ILE A 273 11.34 -11.59 -14.13
CA ILE A 273 11.61 -10.60 -13.09
C ILE A 273 11.18 -11.14 -11.71
N PHE A 274 9.97 -11.68 -11.60
CA PHE A 274 9.46 -12.24 -10.35
C PHE A 274 10.36 -13.37 -9.83
N PHE A 275 10.65 -14.37 -10.67
CA PHE A 275 11.50 -15.49 -10.27
C PHE A 275 12.93 -15.04 -9.94
N THR A 276 13.48 -14.10 -10.71
CA THR A 276 14.82 -13.57 -10.47
C THR A 276 14.89 -12.87 -9.11
N GLN A 277 13.92 -12.02 -8.78
CA GLN A 277 13.89 -11.35 -7.48
C GLN A 277 13.75 -12.31 -6.30
N VAL A 278 12.86 -13.30 -6.41
CA VAL A 278 12.57 -14.25 -5.33
C VAL A 278 13.70 -15.27 -5.14
N PHE A 279 14.18 -15.89 -6.21
CA PHE A 279 15.11 -17.03 -6.12
C PHE A 279 16.57 -16.65 -6.30
N ARG A 280 16.88 -15.67 -7.16
CA ARG A 280 18.26 -15.27 -7.41
C ARG A 280 18.72 -14.19 -6.45
N HIS A 281 17.92 -13.14 -6.28
CA HIS A 281 18.29 -12.00 -5.45
C HIS A 281 17.88 -12.16 -3.99
N ASN A 282 16.85 -12.99 -3.71
CA ASN A 282 16.17 -13.07 -2.41
C ASN A 282 15.81 -11.69 -1.83
N PHE A 283 15.48 -10.75 -2.73
CA PHE A 283 15.09 -9.39 -2.41
C PHE A 283 14.12 -8.94 -3.50
N PHE A 284 12.83 -8.92 -3.16
CA PHE A 284 11.76 -8.74 -4.12
C PHE A 284 10.86 -7.57 -3.76
N HIS A 285 10.40 -6.86 -4.79
CA HIS A 285 9.39 -5.83 -4.67
C HIS A 285 8.04 -6.50 -4.45
N ALA A 286 7.47 -6.33 -3.26
CA ALA A 286 6.26 -7.02 -2.83
C ALA A 286 4.96 -6.28 -3.19
N ASP A 287 5.05 -5.16 -3.92
CA ASP A 287 3.90 -4.34 -4.31
C ASP A 287 3.97 -3.91 -5.79
N MET A 288 4.06 -4.89 -6.69
CA MET A 288 4.07 -4.68 -8.15
C MET A 288 2.66 -4.44 -8.73
N HIS A 289 1.84 -3.64 -8.04
CA HIS A 289 0.51 -3.25 -8.55
C HIS A 289 0.63 -2.37 -9.80
N PRO A 290 -0.36 -2.38 -10.73
CA PRO A 290 -0.33 -1.55 -11.95
C PRO A 290 -0.13 -0.04 -11.78
N GLY A 291 -0.28 0.49 -10.56
CA GLY A 291 0.01 1.89 -10.25
C GLY A 291 1.51 2.20 -10.07
N ASN A 292 2.33 1.20 -9.73
CA ASN A 292 3.76 1.34 -9.45
C ASN A 292 4.65 0.85 -10.60
N ILE A 293 4.05 0.24 -11.62
CA ILE A 293 4.75 -0.41 -12.74
C ILE A 293 4.36 0.25 -14.07
N PHE A 294 5.38 0.64 -14.81
CA PHE A 294 5.28 1.26 -16.13
C PHE A 294 6.06 0.42 -17.15
N VAL A 295 5.78 0.65 -18.41
CA VAL A 295 6.47 0.03 -19.54
C VAL A 295 7.12 1.12 -20.36
N ASP A 296 8.40 0.94 -20.69
CA ASP A 296 9.10 1.79 -21.65
C ASP A 296 8.70 1.39 -23.09
N PRO A 297 8.05 2.29 -23.86
CA PRO A 297 7.67 2.00 -25.24
C PRO A 297 8.80 2.19 -26.26
N SER A 298 10.02 2.55 -25.85
CA SER A 298 11.14 2.84 -26.75
C SER A 298 11.50 1.67 -27.68
N ASN A 299 11.34 0.43 -27.20
CA ASN A 299 11.51 -0.79 -27.99
C ASN A 299 10.29 -1.71 -27.83
N PRO A 300 9.29 -1.63 -28.73
CA PRO A 300 8.06 -2.41 -28.60
C PRO A 300 8.25 -3.93 -28.65
N GLU A 301 9.30 -4.44 -29.31
CA GLU A 301 9.56 -5.88 -29.40
C GLU A 301 10.26 -6.43 -28.16
N GLU A 302 11.07 -5.61 -27.48
CA GLU A 302 11.74 -5.93 -26.22
C GLU A 302 11.38 -4.90 -25.15
N PRO A 303 10.11 -4.89 -24.69
CA PRO A 303 9.64 -3.87 -23.76
C PRO A 303 10.27 -4.05 -22.38
N ARG A 304 10.66 -2.93 -21.77
CA ARG A 304 11.28 -2.90 -20.43
C ARG A 304 10.29 -2.44 -19.38
N TYR A 305 10.31 -3.09 -18.22
CA TYR A 305 9.54 -2.64 -17.06
C TYR A 305 10.26 -1.52 -16.33
N LEU A 306 9.51 -0.54 -15.82
CA LEU A 306 10.00 0.54 -14.96
C LEU A 306 9.21 0.53 -13.65
N ALA A 307 9.89 0.53 -12.50
CA ALA A 307 9.24 0.61 -11.19
C ALA A 307 9.46 1.98 -10.53
N VAL A 308 8.51 2.46 -9.72
CA VAL A 308 8.58 3.80 -9.09
C VAL A 308 8.25 3.87 -7.60
N ASP A 309 7.73 2.81 -7.00
CA ASP A 309 7.48 2.75 -5.56
C ASP A 309 8.23 1.57 -4.97
N PHE A 310 8.96 1.81 -3.89
CA PHE A 310 9.83 0.80 -3.26
C PHE A 310 9.56 0.68 -1.77
N GLY A 311 8.37 1.10 -1.33
CA GLY A 311 7.96 1.09 0.07
C GLY A 311 7.82 -0.32 0.63
N ILE A 312 7.40 -1.28 -0.20
CA ILE A 312 7.18 -2.67 0.21
C ILE A 312 8.13 -3.60 -0.54
N VAL A 313 9.10 -4.14 0.19
CA VAL A 313 10.04 -5.17 -0.25
C VAL A 313 10.05 -6.34 0.72
N GLY A 314 10.33 -7.53 0.21
CA GLY A 314 10.40 -8.77 0.98
C GLY A 314 11.72 -9.50 0.77
N THR A 315 12.03 -10.35 1.75
CA THR A 315 13.11 -11.34 1.70
C THR A 315 12.56 -12.64 2.30
N LEU A 316 13.04 -13.78 1.84
CA LEU A 316 12.66 -15.08 2.36
C LEU A 316 13.79 -15.65 3.23
N SER A 317 13.40 -16.43 4.24
CA SER A 317 14.37 -17.27 4.94
C SER A 317 14.88 -18.36 3.99
N PRO A 318 16.08 -18.92 4.22
CA PRO A 318 16.59 -20.03 3.41
C PRO A 318 15.62 -21.23 3.38
N ASP A 319 14.93 -21.49 4.48
CA ASP A 319 13.94 -22.56 4.59
C ASP A 319 12.71 -22.28 3.72
N ASP A 320 12.19 -21.05 3.75
CA ASP A 320 11.05 -20.64 2.90
C ASP A 320 11.42 -20.65 1.41
N GLN A 321 12.63 -20.19 1.07
CA GLN A 321 13.10 -20.17 -0.32
C GLN A 321 13.26 -21.60 -0.85
N ARG A 322 13.80 -22.50 -0.03
CA ARG A 322 13.90 -23.93 -0.35
C ARG A 322 12.53 -24.57 -0.50
N TYR A 323 11.62 -24.31 0.44
CA TYR A 323 10.24 -24.79 0.38
C TYR A 323 9.57 -24.36 -0.93
N LEU A 324 9.64 -23.08 -1.30
CA LEU A 324 9.04 -22.59 -2.54
C LEU A 324 9.69 -23.24 -3.77
N ALA A 325 11.01 -23.36 -3.80
CA ALA A 325 11.72 -23.98 -4.92
C ALA A 325 11.33 -25.46 -5.10
N GLU A 326 11.31 -26.23 -4.01
CA GLU A 326 10.90 -27.64 -4.04
C GLU A 326 9.42 -27.78 -4.41
N ASN A 327 8.56 -26.88 -3.93
CA ASN A 327 7.12 -26.89 -4.23
C ASN A 327 6.88 -26.60 -5.72
N PHE A 328 7.52 -25.59 -6.29
CA PHE A 328 7.45 -25.34 -7.74
C PHE A 328 7.98 -26.53 -8.55
N HIS A 329 9.13 -27.08 -8.17
CA HIS A 329 9.70 -28.24 -8.85
C HIS A 329 8.75 -29.45 -8.82
N ALA A 330 8.19 -29.78 -7.65
CA ALA A 330 7.22 -30.86 -7.49
C ALA A 330 5.94 -30.60 -8.30
N PHE A 331 5.43 -29.36 -8.28
CA PHE A 331 4.23 -28.97 -9.03
C PHE A 331 4.44 -29.12 -10.55
N PHE A 332 5.57 -28.64 -11.08
CA PHE A 332 5.88 -28.77 -12.51
C PHE A 332 6.05 -30.24 -12.94
N ASN A 333 6.58 -31.09 -12.05
CA ASN A 333 6.69 -32.53 -12.27
C ASN A 333 5.40 -33.30 -11.95
N ARG A 334 4.32 -32.61 -11.53
CA ARG A 334 3.04 -33.21 -11.10
C ARG A 334 3.18 -34.19 -9.93
N ASP A 335 4.19 -34.01 -9.09
CA ASP A 335 4.37 -34.75 -7.85
C ASP A 335 3.54 -34.12 -6.73
N TYR A 336 2.23 -34.35 -6.79
CA TYR A 336 1.28 -33.79 -5.81
C TYR A 336 1.50 -34.36 -4.40
N LYS A 337 2.14 -35.53 -4.27
CA LYS A 337 2.50 -36.09 -2.97
C LYS A 337 3.59 -35.26 -2.32
N ARG A 338 4.67 -34.96 -3.06
CA ARG A 338 5.75 -34.10 -2.54
C ARG A 338 5.24 -32.69 -2.22
N VAL A 339 4.32 -32.14 -3.02
CA VAL A 339 3.66 -30.86 -2.71
C VAL A 339 2.95 -30.93 -1.35
N ALA A 340 2.18 -32.00 -1.08
CA ALA A 340 1.49 -32.16 0.19
C ALA A 340 2.46 -32.31 1.38
N GLU A 341 3.52 -33.11 1.22
CA GLU A 341 4.57 -33.28 2.23
C GLU A 341 5.23 -31.93 2.58
N LEU A 342 5.57 -31.13 1.57
CA LEU A 342 6.19 -29.81 1.74
C LEU A 342 5.28 -28.83 2.52
N HIS A 343 3.96 -28.84 2.30
CA HIS A 343 3.03 -28.00 3.04
C HIS A 343 2.93 -28.37 4.53
N VAL A 344 3.15 -29.65 4.86
CA VAL A 344 3.22 -30.13 6.25
C VAL A 344 4.59 -29.80 6.86
N GLU A 345 5.68 -30.07 6.14
CA GLU A 345 7.07 -29.78 6.58
C GLU A 345 7.28 -28.30 6.87
N SER A 346 6.69 -27.42 6.05
CA SER A 346 6.77 -25.96 6.23
C SER A 346 5.88 -25.43 7.36
N GLY A 347 5.01 -26.27 7.95
CA GLY A 347 4.10 -25.87 9.02
C GLY A 347 2.92 -24.99 8.57
N TRP A 348 2.68 -24.88 7.26
CA TRP A 348 1.54 -24.14 6.70
C TRP A 348 0.22 -24.89 6.90
N VAL A 349 0.30 -26.22 7.03
CA VAL A 349 -0.81 -27.11 7.38
C VAL A 349 -0.46 -27.85 8.67
N PRO A 350 -1.40 -28.01 9.61
CA PRO A 350 -1.16 -28.82 10.80
C PRO A 350 -0.71 -30.23 10.44
N SER A 351 0.28 -30.77 11.17
CA SER A 351 0.58 -32.21 11.10
C SER A 351 -0.66 -32.98 11.55
N ALA A 352 -1.16 -33.86 10.67
CA ALA A 352 -2.34 -34.68 10.91
C ALA A 352 -2.20 -35.59 12.14
#